data_AF-A0A7G2E815-F1
#
_entry.id   AF-A0A7G2E815-F1
#
_cell.length_a   1.000
_cell.length_b   1.000
_cell.length_c   1.000
_cell.angle_alpha   90.00
_cell.angle_beta   90.00
_cell.angle_gamma   90.00
#
_symmetry.space_group_name_H-M   'P 1'
#
loop_
_entity.id
_entity.type
_entity.pdbx_description
1 polymer ?
#
loop_
_entity_poly.entity_id
_entity_poly.type
_entity_poly.pdbx_seq_one_letter_code
_entity_poly.pdbx_strand_id
1 'polypeptide(L)'
;MISRVRERGKQPYWILNDQYQFFIEYWGTENAKERSKKASKSRMSDRNGLGPHKHRAGSCSYAKVADLLKEKTGNASYIDVLRQTHKMPDGSFVDERAKQISEGFEKNVADLLEDENPLNEELTLEKKNEMYLKIVEARNGRVFGLGALLSEFSLKCGVSAILENHVENEQALKQQLEEIYQENLKIKERLTKLEGWRKCLS
;
A
#
# COMPACT_ATOMS: atom_id res chain seq x y z
N MET A 1 11.83 27.43 4.74
CA MET A 1 10.84 26.64 5.52
C MET A 1 10.70 27.27 6.90
N ILE A 2 9.48 27.56 7.33
CA ILE A 2 9.18 28.27 8.60
C ILE A 2 9.68 27.51 9.83
N SER A 3 9.70 26.17 9.81
CA SER A 3 10.22 25.35 10.92
C SER A 3 11.68 25.66 11.29
N ARG A 4 12.53 25.93 10.29
CA ARG A 4 13.95 26.29 10.50
C ARG A 4 14.12 27.66 11.16
N VAL A 5 13.11 28.51 11.10
CA VAL A 5 13.11 29.84 11.75
C VAL A 5 13.04 29.68 13.26
N ARG A 6 12.17 28.78 13.74
CA ARG A 6 12.07 28.41 15.16
C ARG A 6 13.38 27.83 15.69
N GLU A 7 14.03 26.95 14.93
CA GLU A 7 15.30 26.32 15.34
C GLU A 7 16.45 27.32 15.43
N ARG A 8 16.52 28.26 14.49
CA ARG A 8 17.63 29.23 14.41
C ARG A 8 17.47 30.41 15.37
N GLY A 9 16.25 30.67 15.85
CA GLY A 9 15.95 31.78 16.76
C GLY A 9 16.25 33.18 16.19
N LYS A 10 16.38 33.29 14.86
CA LYS A 10 16.72 34.53 14.15
C LYS A 10 15.66 34.81 13.09
N GLN A 11 15.22 36.07 13.02
CA GLN A 11 14.31 36.53 11.99
C GLN A 11 14.98 36.47 10.60
N PRO A 12 14.37 35.81 9.61
CA PRO A 12 14.83 35.85 8.22
C PRO A 12 14.39 37.14 7.52
N TYR A 13 15.17 37.60 6.53
CA TYR A 13 14.87 38.81 5.75
C TYR A 13 13.52 38.78 5.02
N TRP A 14 12.99 37.59 4.72
CA TRP A 14 11.75 37.39 3.97
C TRP A 14 10.51 37.27 4.87
N ILE A 15 10.66 37.35 6.20
CA ILE A 15 9.53 37.42 7.15
C ILE A 15 9.45 38.84 7.69
N LEU A 16 8.29 39.47 7.58
CA LEU A 16 8.03 40.78 8.15
C LEU A 16 8.08 40.72 9.68
N ASN A 17 8.50 41.81 10.33
CA ASN A 17 8.69 41.83 11.79
C ASN A 17 7.42 41.41 12.55
N ASP A 18 6.26 41.97 12.17
CA ASP A 18 4.98 41.68 12.84
C ASP A 18 4.61 40.19 12.76
N GLN A 19 4.86 39.56 11.62
CA GLN A 19 4.64 38.13 11.42
C GLN A 19 5.62 37.28 12.24
N TYR A 20 6.87 37.72 12.35
CA TYR A 20 7.88 37.04 13.16
C TYR A 20 7.52 37.08 14.64
N GLN A 21 7.09 38.24 15.17
CA GLN A 21 6.62 38.37 16.54
C GLN A 21 5.43 37.46 16.83
N PHE A 22 4.45 37.44 15.92
CA PHE A 22 3.31 36.51 16.01
C PHE A 22 3.75 35.04 16.11
N PHE A 23 4.72 34.61 15.29
CA PHE A 23 5.24 33.24 15.37
C PHE A 23 5.94 32.95 16.70
N ILE A 24 6.73 33.88 17.23
CA ILE A 24 7.43 33.72 18.51
C ILE A 24 6.42 33.61 19.65
N GLU A 25 5.42 34.47 19.68
CA GLU A 25 4.34 34.43 20.66
C GLU A 25 3.57 33.10 20.59
N TYR A 26 3.14 32.70 19.38
CA TYR A 26 2.44 31.45 19.16
C TYR A 26 3.27 30.23 19.60
N TRP A 27 4.54 30.14 19.21
CA TRP A 27 5.43 29.06 19.64
C TRP A 27 5.74 29.07 21.13
N GLY A 28 5.63 30.23 21.79
CA GLY A 28 5.76 30.41 23.22
C GLY A 28 4.56 29.88 24.03
N THR A 29 3.38 29.78 23.42
CA THR A 29 2.17 29.25 24.08
C THR A 29 2.37 27.82 24.58
N GLU A 30 1.75 27.48 25.71
CA GLU A 30 1.87 26.13 26.28
C GLU A 30 1.28 25.07 25.33
N ASN A 31 0.16 25.38 24.68
CA ASN A 31 -0.45 24.52 23.66
C ASN A 31 0.53 24.15 22.53
N ALA A 32 1.30 25.12 22.01
CA ALA A 32 2.28 24.85 20.96
C ALA A 32 3.45 24.01 21.48
N LYS A 33 3.92 24.27 22.70
CA LYS A 33 4.99 23.50 23.36
C LYS A 33 4.56 22.06 23.63
N GLU A 34 3.38 21.84 24.18
CA GLU A 34 2.82 20.52 24.44
C GLU A 34 2.65 19.70 23.16
N ARG A 35 2.07 20.31 22.12
CA ARG A 35 1.93 19.67 20.80
C ARG A 35 3.29 19.27 20.24
N SER A 36 4.29 20.15 20.35
CA SER A 36 5.66 19.88 19.93
C SER A 36 6.30 18.73 20.73
N LYS A 37 6.14 18.71 22.06
CA LYS A 37 6.64 17.64 22.95
C LYS A 37 5.98 16.30 22.62
N LYS A 38 4.64 16.28 22.47
CA LYS A 38 3.87 15.08 22.11
C LYS A 38 4.28 14.53 20.75
N ALA A 39 4.41 15.40 19.74
CA ALA A 39 4.88 14.99 18.41
C ALA A 39 6.31 14.42 18.46
N SER A 40 7.22 15.06 19.21
CA SER A 40 8.59 14.57 19.39
C SER A 40 8.61 13.21 20.08
N LYS A 41 7.89 13.04 21.19
CA LYS A 41 7.76 11.75 21.90
C LYS A 41 7.17 10.67 21.00
N SER A 42 6.14 10.99 20.23
CA SER A 42 5.53 10.05 19.28
C SER A 42 6.53 9.62 18.20
N ARG A 43 7.28 10.57 17.62
CA ARG A 43 8.27 10.30 16.58
C ARG A 43 9.47 9.50 17.09
N MET A 44 9.88 9.74 18.33
CA MET A 44 10.99 9.05 19.00
C MET A 44 10.54 7.86 19.84
N SER A 45 9.30 7.40 19.67
CA SER A 45 8.82 6.22 20.39
C SER A 45 9.52 4.96 19.88
N ASP A 46 9.87 4.07 20.82
CA ASP A 46 10.75 2.93 20.56
C ASP A 46 10.05 1.73 19.91
N ARG A 47 8.72 1.77 19.72
CA ARG A 47 7.94 0.74 19.00
C ARG A 47 8.39 -0.71 19.32
N ASN A 48 8.55 -1.03 20.61
CA ASN A 48 9.06 -2.31 21.13
C ASN A 48 10.52 -2.62 20.74
N GLY A 49 11.44 -1.65 20.84
CA GLY A 49 12.85 -1.83 20.47
C GLY A 49 13.15 -1.73 18.97
N LEU A 50 12.15 -1.45 18.14
CA LEU A 50 12.30 -1.30 16.68
C LEU A 50 12.69 0.13 16.28
N GLY A 51 12.70 1.05 17.23
CA GLY A 51 12.97 2.45 17.01
C GLY A 51 11.96 3.15 16.07
N PRO A 52 12.28 4.38 15.65
CA PRO A 52 11.44 5.16 14.75
C PRO A 52 11.27 4.48 13.39
N HIS A 53 10.05 4.55 12.84
CA HIS A 53 9.78 4.10 11.47
C HIS A 53 10.60 4.90 10.45
N LYS A 54 11.34 4.21 9.57
CA LYS A 54 12.16 4.84 8.52
C LYS A 54 11.95 4.16 7.17
N HIS A 55 11.91 4.94 6.10
CA HIS A 55 11.92 4.44 4.72
C HIS A 55 12.69 5.42 3.81
N ARG A 56 13.03 4.99 2.60
CA ARG A 56 13.79 5.78 1.61
C ARG A 56 13.03 6.08 0.31
N ALA A 57 11.74 5.77 0.25
CA ALA A 57 10.89 6.12 -0.90
C ALA A 57 10.79 7.65 -1.16
N GLY A 58 11.19 8.49 -0.20
CA GLY A 58 11.07 9.94 -0.31
C GLY A 58 9.60 10.37 -0.45
N SER A 59 9.31 11.25 -1.40
CA SER A 59 7.95 11.66 -1.76
C SER A 59 7.24 10.69 -2.71
N CYS A 60 7.88 9.59 -3.08
CA CYS A 60 7.29 8.57 -3.93
C CYS A 60 6.32 7.69 -3.12
N SER A 61 5.13 7.44 -3.65
CA SER A 61 4.20 6.49 -3.04
C SER A 61 4.68 5.05 -3.25
N TYR A 62 4.28 4.15 -2.36
CA TYR A 62 4.58 2.72 -2.48
C TYR A 62 3.95 2.10 -3.75
N ALA A 63 2.77 2.60 -4.15
CA ALA A 63 2.13 2.25 -5.42
C ALA A 63 3.03 2.58 -6.62
N LYS A 64 3.53 3.82 -6.67
CA LYS A 64 4.46 4.25 -7.73
C LYS A 64 5.76 3.47 -7.70
N VAL A 65 6.27 3.09 -6.52
CA VAL A 65 7.44 2.22 -6.41
C VAL A 65 7.16 0.85 -7.02
N ALA A 66 5.98 0.26 -6.77
CA ALA A 66 5.58 -1.01 -7.36
C ALA A 66 5.45 -0.91 -8.89
N ASP A 67 4.84 0.16 -9.42
CA ASP A 67 4.73 0.37 -10.87
C ASP A 67 6.12 0.43 -11.52
N LEU A 68 7.05 1.20 -10.94
CA LEU A 68 8.43 1.31 -11.42
C LEU A 68 9.20 -0.02 -11.31
N LEU A 69 8.89 -0.87 -10.34
CA LEU A 69 9.47 -2.22 -10.23
C LEU A 69 8.89 -3.13 -11.32
N LYS A 70 7.58 -3.07 -11.54
CA LYS A 70 6.89 -3.84 -12.58
C LYS A 70 7.40 -3.49 -13.98
N GLU A 71 7.69 -2.22 -14.25
CA GLU A 71 8.31 -1.78 -15.50
C GLU A 71 9.72 -2.34 -15.71
N LYS A 72 10.50 -2.53 -14.62
CA LYS A 72 11.89 -2.99 -14.69
C LYS A 72 12.04 -4.51 -14.72
N THR A 73 11.24 -5.21 -13.93
CA THR A 73 11.38 -6.65 -13.67
C THR A 73 10.22 -7.46 -14.25
N GLY A 74 9.19 -6.80 -14.78
CA GLY A 74 7.96 -7.43 -15.28
C GLY A 74 6.91 -7.73 -14.21
N ASN A 75 7.33 -7.79 -12.94
CA ASN A 75 6.45 -7.96 -11.78
C ASN A 75 6.97 -7.14 -10.58
N ALA A 76 6.13 -7.02 -9.55
CA ALA A 76 6.47 -6.33 -8.31
C ALA A 76 5.80 -7.03 -7.13
N SER A 77 6.54 -7.88 -6.42
CA SER A 77 6.03 -8.52 -5.21
C SER A 77 6.07 -7.56 -4.02
N TYR A 78 5.29 -7.86 -2.99
CA TYR A 78 5.27 -7.10 -1.74
C TYR A 78 6.63 -7.03 -1.06
N ILE A 79 7.40 -8.12 -1.12
CA ILE A 79 8.77 -8.13 -0.58
C ILE A 79 9.72 -7.25 -1.40
N ASP A 80 9.55 -7.17 -2.72
CA ASP A 80 10.37 -6.31 -3.58
C ASP A 80 10.10 -4.83 -3.28
N VAL A 81 8.83 -4.46 -3.10
CA VAL A 81 8.45 -3.10 -2.69
C VAL A 81 9.06 -2.77 -1.33
N LEU A 82 8.98 -3.67 -0.34
CA LEU A 82 9.58 -3.46 0.98
C LEU A 82 11.10 -3.24 0.85
N ARG A 83 11.81 -4.12 0.14
CA ARG A 83 13.25 -4.04 -0.05
C ARG A 83 13.64 -2.76 -0.79
N GLN A 84 12.95 -2.40 -1.87
CA GLN A 84 13.21 -1.17 -2.61
C GLN A 84 13.04 0.09 -1.75
N THR A 85 12.08 0.08 -0.83
CA THR A 85 11.76 1.22 0.03
C THR A 85 12.59 1.29 1.31
N HIS A 86 13.20 0.18 1.76
CA HIS A 86 13.88 0.11 3.07
C HIS A 86 15.34 -0.37 3.02
N LYS A 87 15.82 -0.98 1.93
CA LYS A 87 17.18 -1.54 1.78
C LYS A 87 18.12 -0.56 1.10
N MET A 88 19.25 -0.24 1.73
CA MET A 88 20.28 0.68 1.26
C MET A 88 21.09 0.08 0.10
N PRO A 89 21.81 0.89 -0.70
CA PRO A 89 22.67 0.38 -1.76
C PRO A 89 23.79 -0.54 -1.26
N ASP A 90 24.22 -0.38 0.00
CA ASP A 90 25.17 -1.27 0.69
C ASP A 90 24.55 -2.60 1.14
N GLY A 91 23.24 -2.76 0.95
CA GLY A 91 22.46 -3.93 1.36
C GLY A 91 21.89 -3.88 2.77
N SER A 92 22.21 -2.87 3.58
CA SER A 92 21.70 -2.72 4.95
C SER A 92 20.25 -2.22 4.98
N PHE A 93 19.52 -2.44 6.07
CA PHE A 93 18.15 -1.95 6.24
C PHE A 93 18.10 -0.69 7.10
N VAL A 94 17.30 0.30 6.68
CA VAL A 94 17.11 1.55 7.45
C VAL A 94 16.14 1.41 8.62
N ASP A 95 15.33 0.35 8.62
CA ASP A 95 14.30 0.06 9.62
C ASP A 95 14.42 -1.39 10.06
N GLU A 96 14.47 -1.61 11.37
CA GLU A 96 14.69 -2.94 11.95
C GLU A 96 13.52 -3.88 11.67
N ARG A 97 12.29 -3.36 11.62
CA ARG A 97 11.12 -4.19 11.28
C ARG A 97 11.19 -4.65 9.83
N ALA A 98 11.62 -3.78 8.91
CA ALA A 98 11.80 -4.15 7.51
C ALA A 98 12.86 -5.24 7.34
N LYS A 99 13.94 -5.18 8.13
CA LYS A 99 14.98 -6.21 8.19
C LYS A 99 14.41 -7.55 8.64
N GLN A 100 13.72 -7.57 9.79
CA GLN A 100 13.10 -8.79 10.34
C GLN A 100 12.13 -9.45 9.35
N ILE A 101 11.34 -8.64 8.64
CA ILE A 101 10.40 -9.14 7.63
C ILE A 101 11.16 -9.76 6.45
N SER A 102 12.22 -9.10 5.96
CA SER A 102 13.01 -9.64 4.83
C SER A 102 13.73 -10.94 5.20
N GLU A 103 14.30 -11.00 6.40
CA GLU A 103 14.99 -12.20 6.90
C GLU A 103 14.00 -13.36 7.14
N GLY A 104 12.83 -13.07 7.72
CA GLY A 104 11.77 -14.07 7.88
C GLY A 104 11.25 -14.59 6.54
N PHE A 105 11.18 -13.72 5.52
CA PHE A 105 10.79 -14.12 4.17
C PHE A 105 11.82 -15.05 3.54
N GLU A 106 13.12 -14.73 3.66
CA GLU A 106 14.20 -15.57 3.14
C GLU A 106 14.24 -16.94 3.81
N LYS A 107 13.98 -17.01 5.12
CA LYS A 107 13.86 -18.28 5.85
C LYS A 107 12.69 -19.13 5.34
N ASN A 108 11.50 -18.56 5.24
CA ASN A 108 10.34 -19.29 4.70
C ASN A 108 10.58 -19.82 3.28
N VAL A 109 11.31 -19.08 2.45
CA VAL A 109 11.69 -19.54 1.10
C VAL A 109 12.69 -20.69 1.18
N ALA A 110 13.66 -20.65 2.11
CA ALA A 110 14.62 -21.72 2.30
C ALA A 110 13.95 -23.01 2.78
N ASP A 111 13.07 -22.92 3.79
CA ASP A 111 12.34 -24.07 4.34
C ASP A 111 11.49 -24.77 3.26
N LEU A 112 10.84 -24.01 2.37
CA LEU A 112 10.07 -24.57 1.26
C LEU A 112 10.93 -25.31 0.22
N LEU A 113 12.16 -24.86 0.00
CA LEU A 113 13.11 -25.52 -0.91
C LEU A 113 13.72 -26.78 -0.29
N GLU A 114 13.74 -26.88 1.04
CA GLU A 114 14.19 -28.08 1.76
C GLU A 114 13.10 -29.16 1.80
N ASP A 115 11.83 -28.78 1.95
CA ASP A 115 10.69 -29.72 2.01
C ASP A 115 10.25 -30.22 0.61
N GLU A 116 10.34 -29.38 -0.44
CA GLU A 116 10.01 -29.78 -1.82
C GLU A 116 11.29 -30.07 -2.63
N ASN A 117 11.55 -31.37 -2.87
CA ASN A 117 12.58 -31.92 -3.75
C ASN A 117 12.78 -31.06 -5.04
N PRO A 118 14.02 -30.89 -5.57
CA PRO A 118 14.46 -29.69 -6.28
C PRO A 118 13.99 -29.68 -7.74
N LEU A 119 12.70 -29.50 -7.97
CA LEU A 119 12.19 -29.05 -9.24
C LEU A 119 11.89 -27.57 -9.09
N ASN A 120 12.96 -26.78 -9.20
CA ASN A 120 13.12 -25.33 -9.35
C ASN A 120 11.89 -24.53 -9.84
N GLU A 121 10.75 -24.64 -9.15
CA GLU A 121 9.52 -23.95 -9.50
C GLU A 121 9.69 -22.53 -9.00
N GLU A 122 9.95 -21.62 -9.94
CA GLU A 122 10.12 -20.21 -9.64
C GLU A 122 8.90 -19.73 -8.83
N LEU A 123 9.15 -19.31 -7.59
CA LEU A 123 8.09 -18.93 -6.66
C LEU A 123 7.20 -17.85 -7.32
N THR A 124 5.94 -18.20 -7.59
CA THR A 124 5.02 -17.31 -8.28
C THR A 124 4.81 -16.02 -7.49
N LEU A 125 4.39 -14.95 -8.19
CA LEU A 125 4.15 -13.65 -7.57
C LEU A 125 3.12 -13.76 -6.42
N GLU A 126 2.09 -14.58 -6.61
CA GLU A 126 1.02 -14.82 -5.65
C GLU A 126 1.56 -15.54 -4.41
N LYS A 127 2.36 -16.60 -4.59
CA LYS A 127 3.01 -17.33 -3.50
C LYS A 127 3.91 -16.39 -2.67
N LYS A 128 4.72 -15.54 -3.32
CA LYS A 128 5.55 -14.52 -2.66
C LYS A 128 4.70 -13.53 -1.86
N ASN A 129 3.61 -13.04 -2.42
CA ASN A 129 2.72 -12.09 -1.75
C ASN A 129 2.01 -12.71 -0.55
N GLU A 130 1.57 -13.96 -0.66
CA GLU A 130 0.93 -14.69 0.45
C GLU A 130 1.90 -14.90 1.62
N MET A 131 3.13 -15.33 1.35
CA MET A 131 4.17 -15.50 2.37
C MET A 131 4.47 -14.18 3.09
N TYR A 132 4.54 -13.08 2.34
CA TYR A 132 4.74 -11.76 2.93
C TYR A 132 3.60 -11.39 3.90
N LEU A 133 2.34 -11.61 3.49
CA LEU A 133 1.19 -11.31 4.34
C LEU A 133 1.14 -12.14 5.63
N LYS A 134 1.59 -13.40 5.57
CA LYS A 134 1.72 -14.27 6.76
C LYS A 134 2.75 -13.75 7.76
N ILE A 135 3.86 -13.18 7.30
CA ILE A 135 4.94 -12.67 8.17
C ILE A 135 4.57 -11.35 8.84
N VAL A 136 4.00 -10.42 8.06
CA VAL A 136 3.91 -9.01 8.51
C VAL A 136 2.73 -8.76 9.46
N GLU A 137 1.67 -9.56 9.33
CA GLU A 137 0.36 -9.39 9.94
C GLU A 137 -0.27 -8.00 9.72
N ALA A 138 -1.56 -7.96 9.38
CA ALA A 138 -2.26 -6.69 9.22
C ALA A 138 -2.61 -6.09 10.59
N ARG A 139 -2.19 -4.85 10.85
CA ARG A 139 -2.57 -4.09 12.05
C ARG A 139 -3.46 -2.92 11.67
N ASN A 140 -4.67 -2.89 12.22
CA ASN A 140 -5.68 -1.86 11.92
C ASN A 140 -5.94 -1.72 10.40
N GLY A 141 -6.05 -2.84 9.69
CA GLY A 141 -6.30 -2.86 8.23
C GLY A 141 -5.13 -2.33 7.40
N ARG A 142 -3.91 -2.27 7.95
CA ARG A 142 -2.71 -1.85 7.23
C ARG A 142 -1.60 -2.87 7.41
N VAL A 143 -0.90 -3.17 6.32
CA VAL A 143 0.30 -4.01 6.35
C VAL A 143 1.52 -3.11 6.22
N PHE A 144 2.52 -3.38 7.05
CA PHE A 144 3.76 -2.63 7.07
C PHE A 144 4.47 -2.72 5.70
N GLY A 145 5.10 -1.63 5.27
CA GLY A 145 5.90 -1.59 4.04
C GLY A 145 5.12 -1.57 2.72
N LEU A 146 3.78 -1.54 2.74
CA LEU A 146 2.96 -1.56 1.52
C LEU A 146 2.18 -0.26 1.28
N GLY A 147 2.08 0.62 2.27
CA GLY A 147 1.37 1.89 2.12
C GLY A 147 -0.07 1.66 1.66
N ALA A 148 -0.44 2.26 0.52
CA ALA A 148 -1.78 2.15 -0.08
C ALA A 148 -1.92 1.00 -1.10
N LEU A 149 -0.88 0.18 -1.33
CA LEU A 149 -0.95 -0.94 -2.28
C LEU A 149 -2.04 -1.96 -1.97
N LEU A 150 -2.43 -2.04 -0.69
CA LEU A 150 -3.46 -2.95 -0.21
C LEU A 150 -4.84 -2.30 -0.05
N SER A 151 -5.03 -1.06 -0.51
CA SER A 151 -6.25 -0.28 -0.26
C SER A 151 -7.53 -0.97 -0.77
N GLU A 152 -7.42 -1.92 -1.70
CA GLU A 152 -8.56 -2.70 -2.21
C GLU A 152 -8.70 -4.09 -1.55
N PHE A 153 -7.64 -4.61 -0.92
CA PHE A 153 -7.60 -5.97 -0.36
C PHE A 153 -7.71 -6.01 1.18
N SER A 154 -7.34 -4.93 1.88
CA SER A 154 -7.05 -4.97 3.33
C SER A 154 -8.19 -4.51 4.27
N LEU A 155 -9.46 -4.57 3.84
CA LEU A 155 -10.60 -4.53 4.77
C LEU A 155 -11.20 -5.91 5.07
N LYS A 156 -10.65 -7.00 4.51
CA LYS A 156 -11.24 -8.35 4.62
C LYS A 156 -10.27 -9.42 5.12
N CYS A 157 -9.46 -9.12 6.15
CA CYS A 157 -8.86 -10.18 6.97
C CYS A 157 -9.67 -10.36 8.25
N GLY A 158 -10.83 -10.99 8.09
CA GLY A 158 -11.65 -11.61 9.13
C GLY A 158 -12.00 -13.01 8.62
N VAL A 159 -11.16 -13.98 8.96
CA VAL A 159 -10.91 -15.21 8.19
C VAL A 159 -12.06 -16.25 8.21
N SER A 160 -13.23 -16.00 8.81
CA SER A 160 -14.28 -17.04 8.92
C SER A 160 -15.53 -16.85 8.06
N ALA A 161 -15.87 -15.64 7.61
CA ALA A 161 -17.14 -15.40 6.90
C ALA A 161 -16.99 -15.26 5.37
N ILE A 162 -15.77 -15.30 4.84
CA ILE A 162 -15.48 -14.90 3.45
C ILE A 162 -15.54 -16.07 2.47
N LEU A 163 -15.34 -17.32 2.91
CA LEU A 163 -15.42 -18.46 1.98
C LEU A 163 -16.83 -18.58 1.37
N GLU A 164 -17.87 -18.36 2.17
CA GLU A 164 -19.27 -18.36 1.71
C GLU A 164 -19.56 -17.12 0.83
N ASN A 165 -19.15 -15.92 1.28
CA ASN A 165 -19.41 -14.69 0.55
C ASN A 165 -18.62 -14.54 -0.77
N HIS A 166 -17.42 -15.12 -0.92
CA HIS A 166 -16.64 -15.04 -2.16
C HIS A 166 -17.27 -15.89 -3.27
N VAL A 167 -17.73 -17.08 -2.93
CA VAL A 167 -18.41 -17.96 -3.90
C VAL A 167 -19.72 -17.34 -4.35
N GLU A 168 -20.50 -16.77 -3.43
CA GLU A 168 -21.77 -16.09 -3.74
C GLU A 168 -21.56 -14.84 -4.60
N ASN A 169 -20.56 -14.01 -4.32
CA ASN A 169 -20.28 -12.81 -5.12
C ASN A 169 -19.75 -13.15 -6.53
N GLU A 170 -18.95 -14.20 -6.69
CA GLU A 170 -18.50 -14.65 -8.01
C GLU A 170 -19.65 -15.26 -8.83
N GLN A 171 -20.53 -16.02 -8.18
CA GLN A 171 -21.75 -16.56 -8.81
C GLN A 171 -22.72 -15.45 -9.22
N ALA A 172 -22.94 -14.45 -8.36
CA ALA A 172 -23.79 -13.30 -8.65
C ALA A 172 -23.24 -12.49 -9.85
N LEU A 173 -21.92 -12.28 -9.91
CA LEU A 173 -21.29 -11.60 -11.04
C LEU A 173 -21.45 -12.39 -12.35
N LYS A 174 -21.30 -13.72 -12.30
CA LYS A 174 -21.53 -14.60 -13.46
C LYS A 174 -22.99 -14.57 -13.92
N GLN A 175 -23.94 -14.55 -12.98
CA GLN A 175 -25.37 -14.44 -13.28
C GLN A 175 -25.71 -13.10 -13.96
N GLN A 176 -25.17 -11.98 -13.44
CA GLN A 176 -25.40 -10.67 -14.05
C GLN A 176 -24.81 -10.57 -15.46
N LEU A 177 -23.62 -11.15 -15.70
CA LEU A 177 -23.02 -11.18 -17.04
C LEU A 177 -23.88 -11.97 -18.02
N GLU A 178 -24.43 -13.11 -17.60
CA GLU A 178 -25.32 -13.92 -18.44
C GLU A 178 -26.63 -13.17 -18.72
N GLU A 179 -27.22 -12.51 -17.73
CA GLU A 179 -28.44 -11.72 -17.90
C GLU A 179 -28.23 -10.58 -18.91
N ILE A 180 -27.14 -9.82 -18.76
CA ILE A 180 -26.75 -8.77 -19.72
C ILE A 180 -26.54 -9.35 -21.12
N TYR A 181 -25.96 -10.53 -21.24
CA TYR A 181 -25.75 -11.20 -22.53
C TYR A 181 -27.10 -11.55 -23.20
N GLN A 182 -28.04 -12.11 -22.44
CA GLN A 182 -29.37 -12.45 -22.94
C GLN A 182 -30.20 -11.22 -23.31
N GLU A 183 -30.11 -10.14 -22.53
CA GLU A 183 -30.76 -8.87 -22.87
C GLU A 183 -30.23 -8.30 -24.18
N ASN A 184 -28.90 -8.31 -24.37
CA ASN A 184 -28.28 -7.88 -25.61
C ASN A 184 -28.75 -8.70 -26.82
N LEU A 185 -28.99 -10.00 -26.65
CA LEU A 185 -29.53 -10.86 -27.70
C LEU A 185 -30.97 -10.45 -28.07
N LYS A 186 -31.83 -10.25 -27.07
CA LYS A 186 -33.21 -9.79 -27.28
C LYS A 186 -33.27 -8.41 -27.93
N ILE A 187 -32.37 -7.50 -27.55
CA ILE A 187 -32.25 -6.17 -28.17
C ILE A 187 -31.88 -6.32 -29.65
N LYS A 188 -30.89 -7.17 -29.98
CA LYS A 188 -30.52 -7.44 -31.38
C LYS A 188 -31.70 -7.98 -32.20
N GLU A 189 -32.48 -8.92 -31.67
CA GLU A 189 -33.67 -9.44 -32.36
C GLU A 189 -34.77 -8.40 -32.56
N ARG A 190 -34.96 -7.49 -31.60
CA ARG A 190 -35.91 -6.38 -31.75
C ARG A 190 -35.44 -5.41 -32.84
N LEU A 191 -34.15 -5.11 -32.89
CA LEU A 191 -33.55 -4.27 -33.94
C LEU A 191 -33.71 -4.89 -35.32
N THR A 192 -33.43 -6.18 -35.50
CA THR A 192 -33.59 -6.85 -36.80
C THR A 192 -35.05 -6.88 -37.25
N LYS A 193 -35.99 -7.08 -36.33
CA LYS A 193 -37.42 -6.95 -36.63
C LYS A 193 -37.71 -5.53 -37.12
N LEU A 194 -37.37 -4.51 -36.35
CA LEU A 194 -37.62 -3.10 -36.70
C LEU A 194 -37.00 -2.71 -38.05
N GLU A 195 -35.79 -3.20 -38.36
CA GLU A 195 -35.17 -3.02 -39.68
C GLU A 195 -35.97 -3.70 -40.79
N GLY A 196 -36.53 -4.88 -40.53
CA GLY A 196 -37.46 -5.55 -41.43
C GLY A 196 -38.75 -4.75 -41.67
N TRP A 197 -39.39 -4.24 -40.61
CA TRP A 197 -40.57 -3.38 -40.71
C TRP A 197 -40.27 -2.10 -41.50
N ARG A 198 -39.09 -1.50 -41.29
CA ARG A 198 -38.65 -0.32 -42.02
C ARG A 198 -38.49 -0.60 -43.52
N LYS A 199 -37.99 -1.78 -43.90
CA LYS A 199 -37.88 -2.19 -45.32
C LYS A 199 -39.23 -2.47 -45.98
N CYS A 200 -40.23 -2.93 -45.22
CA CYS A 200 -41.58 -3.16 -45.74
C CYS A 200 -42.40 -1.87 -45.93
N LEU A 201 -41.96 -0.75 -45.34
CA LEU A 201 -42.63 0.56 -45.39
C LEU A 201 -41.99 1.53 -46.40
N SER A 202 -40.90 1.15 -47.08
CA SER A 202 -40.32 1.90 -48.21
C SER A 202 -40.63 1.22 -49.53
#